data_AF-A0A2N5GPJ6-F1
#
_entry.id   AF-A0A2N5GPJ6-F1
#
_cell.length_a   1.000
_cell.length_b   1.000
_cell.length_c   1.000
_cell.angle_alpha   90.00
_cell.angle_beta   90.00
_cell.angle_gamma   90.00
#
_symmetry.space_group_name_H-M   'P 1'
#
loop_
_entity.id
_entity.type
_entity.pdbx_description
1 polymer ?
#
loop_
_entity_poly.entity_id
_entity_poly.type
_entity_poly.pdbx_seq_one_letter_code
_entity_poly.pdbx_strand_id
1 'polypeptide(L)'
;MKERRHVPYTKFKAFLEEVGVKQSQLAKMLKKSPSALNQNLNGTGGDFSLSEVRCICIHFGISADDYFVYPEVSNSKQNEVAQ
;
A
#
# COMPACT_ATOMS: atom_id res chain seq x y z
N MET A 1 21.52 -8.12 -3.59
CA MET A 1 20.25 -7.40 -3.31
C MET A 1 19.11 -8.24 -3.88
N LYS A 2 17.98 -8.40 -3.18
CA LYS A 2 16.82 -9.08 -3.78
C LYS A 2 16.27 -8.22 -4.92
N GLU A 3 15.97 -8.85 -6.05
CA GLU A 3 15.34 -8.20 -7.19
C GLU A 3 13.96 -7.67 -6.79
N ARG A 4 13.62 -6.46 -7.26
CA ARG A 4 12.32 -5.85 -6.99
C ARG A 4 11.29 -6.35 -8.00
N ARG A 5 10.10 -6.69 -7.52
CA ARG A 5 8.95 -7.12 -8.32
C ARG A 5 7.95 -5.98 -8.59
N HIS A 6 7.98 -4.93 -7.78
CA HIS A 6 7.20 -3.70 -7.96
C HIS A 6 7.90 -2.53 -7.26
N VAL A 7 7.48 -1.29 -7.51
CA VAL A 7 8.07 -0.12 -6.84
C VAL A 7 7.71 -0.18 -5.34
N PRO A 8 8.66 0.10 -4.43
CA PRO A 8 8.38 0.11 -3.00
C PRO A 8 7.29 1.11 -2.62
N TYR A 9 6.50 0.76 -1.61
CA TYR A 9 5.46 1.63 -1.03
C TYR A 9 6.07 2.69 -0.10
N THR A 10 6.91 3.58 -0.64
CA THR A 10 7.64 4.61 0.14
C THR A 10 6.71 5.56 0.87
N LYS A 11 5.67 6.07 0.19
CA LYS A 11 4.68 6.98 0.79
C LYS A 11 3.92 6.32 1.95
N PHE A 12 3.49 5.07 1.78
CA PHE A 12 2.82 4.34 2.85
C PHE A 12 3.75 4.00 4.02
N LYS A 13 5.03 3.71 3.76
CA LYS A 13 6.04 3.52 4.82
C LYS A 13 6.20 4.79 5.67
N ALA A 14 6.32 5.96 5.03
CA ALA A 14 6.42 7.24 5.74
C ALA A 14 5.17 7.51 6.59
N PHE A 15 3.98 7.27 6.04
CA PHE A 15 2.72 7.39 6.79
C PHE A 15 2.70 6.53 8.06
N LEU A 16 3.13 5.26 7.99
CA LEU A 16 3.17 4.38 9.18
C LEU A 16 4.09 4.93 10.28
N GLU A 17 5.21 5.57 9.91
CA GLU A 17 6.11 6.23 10.85
C GLU A 17 5.46 7.47 11.47
N GLU A 18 4.80 8.30 10.66
CA GLU A 18 4.08 9.50 11.10
C GLU A 18 2.97 9.20 12.12
N VAL A 19 2.21 8.12 11.90
CA VAL A 19 1.14 7.70 12.83
C VAL A 19 1.61 6.78 13.96
N GLY A 20 2.92 6.52 14.05
CA GLY A 20 3.52 5.72 15.13
C GLY A 20 3.15 4.23 15.11
N VAL A 21 2.75 3.70 13.94
CA VAL A 21 2.33 2.31 13.80
C VAL A 21 3.53 1.41 13.53
N LYS A 22 3.74 0.43 14.41
CA LYS A 22 4.80 -0.56 14.21
C LYS A 22 4.42 -1.51 13.09
N GLN A 23 5.35 -1.83 12.19
CA GLN A 23 5.13 -2.83 11.15
C GLN A 23 4.70 -4.19 11.70
N SER A 24 5.12 -4.56 12.91
CA SER A 24 4.67 -5.79 13.58
C SER A 24 3.17 -5.78 13.91
N GLN A 25 2.57 -4.61 14.18
CA GLN A 25 1.14 -4.46 14.39
C GLN A 25 0.39 -4.61 13.06
N LEU A 26 0.88 -3.96 12.01
CA LEU A 26 0.32 -4.11 10.65
C LEU A 26 0.40 -5.56 10.16
N ALA A 27 1.51 -6.26 10.43
CA ALA A 27 1.67 -7.67 10.05
C ALA A 27 0.63 -8.56 10.75
N LYS A 28 0.37 -8.33 12.04
CA LYS A 28 -0.69 -9.03 12.79
C LYS A 28 -2.07 -8.74 12.22
N MET A 29 -2.38 -7.48 11.92
CA MET A 29 -3.65 -7.07 11.33
C MET A 29 -3.91 -7.79 10.00
N LEU A 30 -2.88 -7.90 9.15
CA LEU A 30 -2.96 -8.56 7.85
C LEU A 30 -2.75 -10.09 7.91
N LYS A 31 -2.58 -10.67 9.10
CA LYS A 31 -2.27 -12.10 9.30
C LYS A 31 -1.04 -12.56 8.49
N LYS A 32 -0.02 -11.69 8.39
CA LYS A 32 1.25 -11.96 7.70
C LYS A 32 2.39 -12.13 8.68
N SER A 33 3.44 -12.82 8.25
CA SER A 33 4.73 -12.75 8.93
C SER A 33 5.35 -11.35 8.74
N PRO A 34 6.18 -10.86 9.68
CA PRO A 34 6.90 -9.60 9.50
C PRO A 34 7.76 -9.57 8.23
N SER A 35 8.35 -10.71 7.87
CA SER A 35 9.15 -10.85 6.64
C SER A 35 8.30 -10.68 5.38
N ALA A 36 7.11 -11.28 5.33
CA ALA A 36 6.20 -11.14 4.19
C ALA A 36 5.71 -9.68 4.05
N LEU A 37 5.32 -9.04 5.16
CA LEU A 37 4.95 -7.62 5.14
C LEU A 37 6.12 -6.75 4.64
N ASN A 38 7.33 -6.98 5.13
CA ASN A 38 8.50 -6.20 4.71
C ASN A 38 8.81 -6.39 3.22
N GLN A 39 8.58 -7.60 2.69
CA GLN A 39 8.72 -7.87 1.26
C GLN A 39 7.66 -7.16 0.43
N ASN A 40 6.40 -7.09 0.89
CA ASN A 40 5.34 -6.27 0.27
C ASN A 40 5.78 -4.78 0.26
N LEU A 41 6.15 -4.22 1.41
CA LEU A 41 6.51 -2.80 1.54
C LEU A 41 7.72 -2.39 0.70
N ASN A 42 8.71 -3.27 0.56
CA ASN A 42 9.95 -2.99 -0.17
C ASN A 42 9.92 -3.44 -1.63
N GLY A 43 8.81 -3.99 -2.11
CA GLY A 43 8.69 -4.48 -3.48
C GLY A 43 9.60 -5.66 -3.78
N THR A 44 10.03 -6.45 -2.79
CA THR A 44 10.91 -7.62 -2.99
C THR A 44 10.16 -8.96 -2.88
N GLY A 45 8.84 -8.89 -2.74
CA GLY A 45 7.91 -10.02 -2.76
C GLY A 45 6.70 -9.71 -3.64
N GLY A 46 5.59 -10.40 -3.41
CA GLY A 46 4.33 -10.09 -4.07
C GLY A 46 3.79 -8.72 -3.66
N ASP A 47 2.79 -8.25 -4.39
CA ASP A 47 2.07 -7.02 -4.06
C ASP A 47 1.08 -7.25 -2.90
N PHE A 48 0.53 -6.17 -2.33
CA PHE A 48 -0.64 -6.26 -1.47
C PHE A 48 -1.85 -6.73 -2.29
N SER A 49 -2.62 -7.68 -1.75
CA SER A 49 -3.90 -8.03 -2.37
C SER A 49 -4.92 -6.89 -2.20
N LEU A 50 -5.92 -6.82 -3.07
CA LEU A 50 -7.00 -5.83 -2.94
C LEU A 50 -7.72 -5.91 -1.58
N SER A 51 -7.85 -7.10 -1.01
CA SER A 51 -8.43 -7.28 0.34
C SER A 51 -7.55 -6.69 1.43
N GLU A 52 -6.22 -6.79 1.29
CA GLU A 52 -5.26 -6.19 2.22
C GLU A 52 -5.26 -4.66 2.10
N VAL A 53 -5.24 -4.13 0.88
CA VAL A 53 -5.37 -2.69 0.62
C VAL A 53 -6.66 -2.15 1.24
N ARG A 54 -7.79 -2.82 1.01
CA ARG A 54 -9.09 -2.42 1.59
C ARG A 54 -9.07 -2.43 3.13
N CYS A 55 -8.46 -3.46 3.74
CA CYS A 55 -8.32 -3.55 5.18
C CYS A 55 -7.47 -2.39 5.73
N ILE A 56 -6.35 -2.07 5.09
CA ILE A 56 -5.48 -0.94 5.43
C ILE A 56 -6.26 0.38 5.32
N CYS A 57 -6.92 0.63 4.18
CA CYS A 57 -7.65 1.87 3.93
C CYS A 57 -8.77 2.10 4.95
N ILE A 58 -9.54 1.07 5.28
CA ILE A 58 -10.60 1.14 6.31
C ILE A 58 -10.00 1.41 7.69
N HIS A 59 -8.90 0.73 8.04
CA HIS A 59 -8.31 0.85 9.37
C HIS A 59 -7.70 2.23 9.64
N PHE A 60 -7.04 2.82 8.62
CA PHE A 60 -6.37 4.11 8.76
C PHE A 60 -7.17 5.31 8.23
N GLY A 61 -8.31 5.07 7.57
CA GLY A 61 -9.09 6.14 6.95
C GLY A 61 -8.36 6.82 5.78
N ILE A 62 -7.59 6.06 4.99
CA ILE A 62 -6.79 6.58 3.86
C ILE A 62 -7.32 6.10 2.50
N SER A 63 -7.02 6.84 1.43
CA SER A 63 -7.39 6.47 0.06
C SER A 63 -6.42 5.47 -0.55
N ALA A 64 -6.94 4.50 -1.30
CA ALA A 64 -6.08 3.58 -2.06
C ALA A 64 -5.28 4.32 -3.15
N ASP A 65 -5.89 5.31 -3.79
CA ASP A 65 -5.28 6.10 -4.87
C ASP A 65 -4.06 6.89 -4.39
N ASP A 66 -4.10 7.34 -3.13
CA ASP A 66 -3.02 8.12 -2.55
C ASP A 66 -1.78 7.29 -2.23
N TYR A 67 -1.94 5.99 -1.93
CA TYR A 67 -0.88 5.19 -1.30
C TYR A 67 -0.49 3.93 -2.08
N PHE A 68 -1.40 3.40 -2.91
CA PHE A 68 -1.24 2.07 -3.53
C PHE A 68 -1.35 2.07 -5.05
N VAL A 69 -1.79 3.17 -5.67
CA VAL A 69 -1.92 3.30 -7.13
C VAL A 69 -0.82 4.22 -7.66
N TYR A 70 -0.19 3.85 -8.77
CA TYR A 70 0.79 4.75 -9.41
C TYR A 70 0.07 5.92 -10.07
N PRO A 71 0.56 7.16 -9.91
CA PRO A 71 -0.03 8.32 -10.58
C PRO A 71 -0.15 8.13 -12.10
N GLU A 72 0.81 7.45 -12.71
CA GLU A 72 0.86 7.23 -14.16
C GLU A 72 -0.12 6.14 -14.67
N VAL A 73 -0.74 5.36 -13.78
CA VAL A 73 -1.85 4.45 -14.17
C VAL A 73 -3.22 5.10 -13.97
N SER A 74 -3.30 6.27 -13.32
CA SER A 74 -4.53 7.04 -13.12
C SER A 74 -4.79 8.00 -14.29
N ASN A 75 -4.80 7.49 -15.53
CA ASN A 75 -5.15 8.27 -16.72
C ASN A 75 -6.67 8.41 -16.93
N SER A 76 -7.45 8.43 -15.85
CA SER A 76 -8.92 8.49 -15.93
C SER A 76 -9.53 9.19 -14.72
N LYS A 77 -9.36 10.50 -14.61
CA LYS A 77 -10.58 11.30 -14.39
C LYS A 77 -11.33 11.23 -15.71
N GLN A 78 -12.20 10.24 -15.86
CA GLN A 78 -13.13 10.21 -16.98
C GLN A 78 -13.86 11.55 -16.96
N ASN A 79 -13.78 12.28 -18.07
CA ASN A 79 -14.39 13.58 -18.25
C ASN A 79 -15.77 13.62 -17.58
N GLU A 80 -15.95 14.61 -16.71
CA GLU A 80 -17.25 14.99 -16.21
C GLU A 80 -18.21 15.10 -17.40
N VAL A 81 -19.35 14.48 -17.19
CA VAL A 81 -20.39 14.22 -18.18
C VAL A 81 -20.79 15.54 -18.85
N ALA A 82 -20.86 15.50 -20.19
CA ALA A 82 -21.31 16.59 -21.03
C ALA A 82 -22.58 17.28 -20.48
N GLN A 83 -22.55 18.60 -20.44
CA GLN A 83 -23.73 19.47 -20.53
C GLN A 83 -23.50 20.49 -21.63
#